data_AF-A0A5K0W7L2-F1
#
_entry.id   AF-A0A5K0W7L2-F1
#
_cell.length_a   1.000
_cell.length_b   1.000
_cell.length_c   1.000
_cell.angle_alpha   90.00
_cell.angle_beta   90.00
_cell.angle_gamma   90.00
#
_symmetry.space_group_name_H-M   'P 1'
#
loop_
_entity.id
_entity.type
_entity.pdbx_description
1 polymer ?
#
loop_
_entity_poly.entity_id
_entity_poly.type
_entity_poly.pdbx_seq_one_letter_code
_entity_poly.pdbx_strand_id
1 'polypeptide(L)' 'GFEAAIAAGAKEVAIFASASESFSKSNINCSIEESLSRYREVASAARRLSVPIRG' A
#
# COMPACT_ATOMS: atom_id res chain seq x y z
N GLY A 1 8.02 4.39 3.11
CA GLY A 1 7.40 3.36 3.97
C GLY A 1 7.85 1.97 3.58
N PHE A 2 7.41 1.49 2.42
CA PHE A 2 7.77 0.17 1.89
C PHE A 2 9.29 -0.09 1.86
N GLU A 3 10.09 0.80 1.25
CA GLU A 3 11.54 0.62 1.16
C GLU A 3 12.24 0.53 2.52
N ALA A 4 11.78 1.31 3.50
CA ALA A 4 12.30 1.26 4.86
C ALA A 4 11.96 -0.07 5.55
N ALA A 5 10.77 -0.63 5.30
CA ALA A 5 10.40 -1.95 5.81
C ALA A 5 11.27 -3.06 5.20
N ILE A 6 11.56 -2.97 3.90
CA ILE A 6 12.49 -3.89 3.22
C ILE A 6 13.90 -3.78 3.78
N ALA A 7 14.42 -2.54 3.95
CA ALA A 7 15.73 -2.30 4.53
C ALA A 7 15.84 -2.82 5.98
N ALA A 8 14.73 -2.81 6.72
CA ALA A 8 14.63 -3.39 8.07
C ALA A 8 14.45 -4.93 8.08
N GLY A 9 14.37 -5.58 6.91
CA GLY A 9 14.22 -7.04 6.81
C GLY A 9 12.79 -7.55 6.98
N ALA A 10 11.78 -6.71 6.70
CA ALA A 10 10.38 -7.15 6.74
C ALA A 10 10.13 -8.28 5.74
N LYS A 11 9.49 -9.35 6.22
CA LYS A 11 9.18 -10.55 5.42
C LYS A 11 7.78 -10.50 4.79
N GLU A 12 6.95 -9.56 5.22
CA GLU A 12 5.59 -9.36 4.73
C GLU A 12 5.23 -7.87 4.90
N VAL A 13 4.38 -7.35 4.01
CA VAL A 13 3.85 -5.99 4.09
C VAL A 13 2.32 -5.98 4.01
N ALA A 14 1.68 -5.07 4.73
CA ALA A 14 0.22 -4.89 4.68
C ALA A 14 -0.14 -3.52 4.10
N ILE A 15 -1.17 -3.48 3.26
CA ILE A 15 -1.71 -2.26 2.66
C ILE A 15 -3.17 -2.13 3.10
N PHE A 16 -3.56 -0.94 3.58
CA PHE A 16 -4.94 -0.69 4.01
C PHE A 16 -5.63 0.25 3.03
N ALA A 17 -6.74 -0.19 2.45
CA ALA A 17 -7.61 0.62 1.61
C ALA A 17 -8.91 0.93 2.34
N SER A 18 -9.50 2.10 2.05
CA SER A 18 -10.86 2.40 2.50
C SER A 18 -11.88 1.97 1.45
N ALA A 19 -13.00 1.42 1.90
CA ALA A 19 -14.17 1.17 1.07
C ALA A 19 -15.07 2.42 0.90
N SER A 20 -14.77 3.52 1.60
CA SER A 20 -15.57 4.75 1.56
C SER A 20 -14.75 5.94 1.08
N GLU A 21 -15.24 6.63 0.06
CA GLU A 21 -14.63 7.85 -0.49
C GLU A 21 -14.49 8.94 0.58
N SER A 22 -15.52 9.13 1.40
CA SER A 22 -15.50 10.12 2.48
C SER A 22 -14.43 9.81 3.53
N PHE A 23 -14.24 8.53 3.87
CA PHE A 23 -13.22 8.10 4.82
C PHE A 23 -11.80 8.15 4.21
N SER A 24 -11.65 7.79 2.94
CA SER A 24 -10.39 7.94 2.19
C SER A 24 -9.96 9.41 2.13
N LYS A 25 -10.87 10.32 1.76
CA LYS A 25 -10.60 11.76 1.73
C LYS A 25 -10.30 12.32 3.13
N SER A 26 -10.96 11.83 4.16
CA SER A 26 -10.71 12.32 5.53
C SER A 26 -9.36 11.87 6.09
N ASN A 27 -8.89 10.67 5.75
CA ASN A 27 -7.66 10.10 6.31
C ASN A 27 -6.41 10.29 5.45
N ILE A 28 -6.54 10.17 4.13
CA ILE A 28 -5.42 10.23 3.19
C ILE A 28 -5.59 11.30 2.11
N ASN A 29 -6.66 12.10 2.20
CA ASN A 29 -6.96 13.25 1.31
C ASN A 29 -6.91 12.92 -0.19
N CYS A 30 -7.25 11.69 -0.55
CA CYS A 30 -7.35 11.23 -1.94
C CYS A 30 -8.55 10.31 -2.14
N SER A 31 -8.97 10.14 -3.39
CA SER A 31 -10.04 9.17 -3.71
C SER A 31 -9.58 7.72 -3.52
N ILE A 32 -10.53 6.78 -3.51
CA ILE A 32 -10.20 5.36 -3.46
C ILE A 32 -9.37 5.00 -4.69
N GLU A 33 -9.74 5.48 -5.87
CA GLU A 33 -9.04 5.19 -7.12
C GLU A 33 -7.58 5.69 -7.11
N GLU A 34 -7.35 6.91 -6.60
CA GLU A 34 -5.99 7.44 -6.43
C GLU A 34 -5.18 6.61 -5.44
N SER A 35 -5.79 6.19 -4.32
CA SER A 35 -5.12 5.35 -3.33
C SER A 35 -4.72 3.99 -3.92
N LEU A 36 -5.61 3.37 -4.69
CA LEU A 36 -5.36 2.09 -5.36
C LEU A 36 -4.25 2.20 -6.42
N SER A 37 -4.17 3.32 -7.12
CA SER A 37 -3.07 3.57 -8.07
C SER A 37 -1.72 3.55 -7.37
N ARG A 38 -1.60 4.24 -6.22
CA ARG A 38 -0.37 4.23 -5.39
C ARG A 38 -0.07 2.83 -4.85
N TYR A 39 -1.09 2.07 -4.46
CA TYR A 39 -0.91 0.71 -3.96
C TYR A 39 -0.43 -0.27 -5.04
N ARG A 40 -0.77 -0.07 -6.32
CA ARG A 40 -0.21 -0.88 -7.42
C ARG A 40 1.30 -0.74 -7.52
N GLU A 41 1.85 0.45 -7.32
CA GLU A 41 3.31 0.64 -7.38
C GLU A 41 4.02 -0.12 -6.27
N VAL A 42 3.49 -0.03 -5.03
CA VAL A 42 3.98 -0.80 -3.88
C VAL A 42 3.84 -2.30 -4.14
N ALA A 43 2.70 -2.74 -4.69
CA ALA A 43 2.46 -4.14 -4.97
C ALA A 43 3.40 -4.71 -6.03
N SER A 44 3.68 -3.93 -7.08
CA SER A 44 4.67 -4.27 -8.10
C SER A 44 6.07 -4.38 -7.51
N ALA A 45 6.46 -3.45 -6.63
CA ALA A 45 7.76 -3.48 -5.96
C ALA A 45 7.92 -4.69 -5.04
N ALA A 46 6.92 -4.99 -4.21
CA ALA A 46 6.90 -6.16 -3.34
C ALA A 46 6.95 -7.46 -4.13
N ARG A 47 6.22 -7.55 -5.26
CA ARG A 47 6.26 -8.72 -6.15
C ARG A 47 7.65 -8.94 -6.75
N ARG A 48 8.38 -7.88 -7.13
CA ARG A 48 9.76 -8.00 -7.62
C ARG A 48 10.74 -8.51 -6.57
N LEU A 49 10.46 -8.21 -5.30
CA LEU A 49 11.27 -8.62 -4.16
C LEU A 49 10.77 -9.94 -3.52
N SER A 50 9.79 -10.60 -4.14
CA SER A 50 9.13 -11.81 -3.61
C SER A 50 8.60 -11.64 -2.18
N VAL A 51 8.17 -10.42 -1.83
CA VAL A 51 7.60 -10.12 -0.51
C VAL A 51 6.08 -10.28 -0.58
N PRO A 52 5.49 -11.15 0.25
CA PRO A 52 4.04 -11.29 0.33
C PRO A 52 3.37 -10.00 0.80
N ILE A 53 2.18 -9.75 0.26
CA ILE A 53 1.36 -8.58 0.57
C ILE A 53 0.01 -9.03 1.10
N ARG A 54 -0.44 -8.37 2.16
CA ARG A 54 -1.80 -8.49 2.67
C ARG A 54 -2.58 -7.20 2.46
N GLY A 55 -3.84 -7.33 2.02
CA GLY A 55 -4.80 -6.23 1.86
C GLY A 55 -5.90 -6.29 2.91
#